data_AF-A0A529WZV3-F1
#
_entry.id   AF-A0A529WZV3-F1
#
_cell.length_a   1.000
_cell.length_b   1.000
_cell.length_c   1.000
_cell.angle_alpha   90.00
_cell.angle_beta   90.00
_cell.angle_gamma   90.00
#
_symmetry.space_group_name_H-M   'P 1'
#
loop_
_entity.id
_entity.type
_entity.pdbx_description
1 polymer ?
#
loop_
_entity_poly.entity_id
_entity_poly.type
_entity_poly.pdbx_seq_one_letter_code
_entity_poly.pdbx_strand_id
1 'polypeptide(L)'
;LRLRQQFGRGGTEIGVARATELKSRRNLSPSTIRRMVSYFARHEVDKKGRNYGNEDNPSAGYIAWLLWGGDEGRAWALEMKKKVGNAPDI
;
A
#
# COMPACT_ATOMS: atom_id res chain seq x y z
N LEU A 1 -2.18 0.61 10.79
CA LEU A 1 -1.53 -0.46 11.60
C LEU A 1 -2.50 -1.26 12.46
N ARG A 2 -3.60 -0.67 12.97
CA ARG A 2 -4.57 -1.31 13.87
C ARG A 2 -5.02 -2.72 13.44
N LEU A 3 -5.48 -2.89 12.20
CA LEU A 3 -5.97 -4.19 11.72
C LEU A 3 -4.87 -5.26 11.68
N ARG A 4 -3.65 -4.91 11.27
CA ARG A 4 -2.53 -5.88 11.32
C ARG A 4 -2.19 -6.28 12.76
N GLN A 5 -2.24 -5.34 13.70
CA GLN A 5 -2.01 -5.62 15.12
C GLN A 5 -3.10 -6.55 15.69
N GLN A 6 -4.36 -6.33 15.29
CA GLN A 6 -5.50 -7.12 15.75
C GLN A 6 -5.54 -8.54 15.15
N PHE A 7 -5.33 -8.67 13.84
CA PHE A 7 -5.51 -9.95 13.13
C PHE A 7 -4.20 -10.71 12.84
N GLY A 8 -3.04 -10.12 13.12
CA GLY A 8 -1.73 -10.75 12.92
C GLY A 8 -1.38 -11.10 11.47
N ARG A 9 -2.13 -10.61 10.48
CA ARG A 9 -1.98 -10.94 9.05
C ARG A 9 -2.04 -9.71 8.16
N GLY A 10 -1.68 -9.92 6.89
CA GLY A 10 -1.69 -8.88 5.85
C GLY A 10 -0.39 -8.08 5.80
N GLY A 11 0.38 -8.29 4.73
CA GLY A 11 1.63 -7.61 4.44
C GLY A 11 2.85 -8.18 5.19
N THR A 12 4.00 -8.09 4.53
CA THR A 12 5.32 -8.37 5.12
C THR A 12 5.84 -7.16 5.89
N GLU A 13 7.04 -7.25 6.46
CA GLU A 13 7.73 -6.11 7.07
C GLU A 13 7.86 -4.91 6.11
N ILE A 14 7.96 -5.17 4.79
CA ILE A 14 7.97 -4.12 3.75
C ILE A 14 6.66 -3.32 3.78
N GLY A 15 5.52 -3.98 3.95
CA GLY A 15 4.22 -3.31 4.07
C GLY A 15 4.12 -2.47 5.34
N VAL A 16 4.67 -2.96 6.45
CA VAL A 16 4.71 -2.22 7.72
C VAL A 16 5.62 -1.00 7.64
N ALA A 17 6.80 -1.15 7.03
CA ALA A 17 7.71 -0.05 6.76
C ALA A 17 7.03 1.01 5.88
N ARG A 18 6.36 0.60 4.80
CA ARG A 18 5.58 1.51 3.94
C ARG A 18 4.52 2.28 4.73
N ALA A 19 3.73 1.60 5.54
CA ALA A 19 2.71 2.24 6.38
C ALA A 19 3.33 3.28 7.34
N THR A 20 4.51 2.99 7.87
CA THR A 20 5.25 3.88 8.78
C THR A 20 5.80 5.10 8.04
N GLU A 21 6.36 4.92 6.85
CA GLU A 21 6.86 6.00 5.99
C GLU A 21 5.74 6.95 5.56
N LEU A 22 4.59 6.40 5.15
CA LEU A 22 3.40 7.18 4.79
C LEU A 22 2.84 7.94 5.99
N LYS A 23 2.72 7.28 7.16
CA LYS A 23 2.28 7.93 8.40
C LYS A 23 3.21 9.08 8.80
N SER A 24 4.51 8.90 8.61
CA SER A 24 5.54 9.89 8.95
C SER A 24 5.67 11.01 7.90
N ARG A 25 4.88 10.97 6.81
CA ARG A 25 4.95 11.92 5.68
C ARG A 25 6.37 12.08 5.13
N ARG A 26 7.15 11.00 5.10
CA ARG A 26 8.51 11.06 4.53
C ARG A 26 8.41 11.28 3.03
N ASN A 27 9.37 12.03 2.49
CA ASN A 27 9.60 12.05 1.05
C ASN A 27 9.95 10.63 0.58
N LEU A 28 9.22 10.15 -0.42
CA LEU A 28 9.48 8.86 -1.04
C LEU A 28 10.29 9.04 -2.32
N SER A 29 11.28 8.18 -2.53
CA SER A 29 12.08 8.18 -3.75
C SER A 29 11.23 7.84 -4.98
N PRO A 30 11.64 8.26 -6.20
CA PRO A 30 10.99 7.86 -7.44
C PRO A 30 10.85 6.32 -7.61
N SER A 31 11.86 5.54 -7.22
CA SER A 31 11.78 4.06 -7.23
C SER A 31 10.70 3.53 -6.27
N THR A 32 10.55 4.18 -5.12
CA THR A 32 9.54 3.82 -4.12
C THR A 32 8.13 4.10 -4.62
N ILE A 33 7.90 5.25 -5.27
CA ILE A 33 6.61 5.58 -5.89
C ILE A 33 6.26 4.56 -6.97
N ARG A 34 7.22 4.19 -7.84
CA ARG A 34 7.03 3.14 -8.85
C ARG A 34 6.69 1.80 -8.22
N ARG A 35 7.35 1.43 -7.11
CA ARG A 35 7.05 0.21 -6.34
C ARG A 35 5.63 0.22 -5.79
N MET A 36 5.14 1.36 -5.29
CA MET A 36 3.75 1.49 -4.84
C MET A 36 2.76 1.24 -5.99
N VAL A 37 3.00 1.86 -7.16
CA VAL A 37 2.14 1.64 -8.34
C VAL A 37 2.13 0.16 -8.77
N SER A 38 3.30 -0.48 -8.85
CA SER A 38 3.41 -1.90 -9.18
C SER A 38 2.79 -2.82 -8.10
N TYR A 39 2.80 -2.41 -6.84
CA TYR A 39 2.12 -3.13 -5.78
C TYR A 39 0.60 -3.10 -6.00
N PHE A 40 0.01 -1.91 -6.14
CA PHE A 40 -1.43 -1.76 -6.29
C PHE A 40 -1.96 -2.45 -7.56
N ALA A 41 -1.24 -2.35 -8.68
CA ALA A 41 -1.64 -3.02 -9.92
C ALA A 41 -1.73 -4.56 -9.78
N ARG A 42 -0.80 -5.19 -9.06
CA ARG A 42 -0.80 -6.65 -8.87
C ARG A 42 -1.81 -7.12 -7.84
N HIS A 43 -2.12 -6.30 -6.85
CA HIS A 43 -3.03 -6.65 -5.75
C HIS A 43 -4.45 -6.13 -5.96
N GLU A 44 -4.76 -5.57 -7.13
CA GLU A 44 -6.13 -5.17 -7.48
C GLU A 44 -7.07 -6.38 -7.55
N VAL A 45 -6.53 -7.56 -7.90
CA VAL A 45 -7.27 -8.83 -7.86
C VAL A 45 -7.70 -9.24 -6.45
N ASP A 46 -6.96 -8.82 -5.40
CA ASP A 46 -7.28 -9.15 -4.01
C ASP A 46 -8.65 -8.59 -3.61
N LYS A 47 -9.12 -7.52 -4.27
CA LYS A 47 -10.44 -6.92 -4.07
C LYS A 47 -11.58 -7.91 -4.29
N LYS A 48 -11.35 -8.95 -5.09
CA LYS A 48 -12.32 -10.02 -5.39
C LYS A 48 -12.23 -11.19 -4.42
N GLY A 49 -11.25 -11.17 -3.51
CA GLY A 49 -11.05 -12.23 -2.52
C GLY A 49 -12.12 -12.25 -1.43
N ARG A 50 -12.32 -13.41 -0.83
CA ARG A 50 -13.25 -13.58 0.30
C ARG A 50 -12.88 -12.63 1.46
N ASN A 51 -13.89 -12.00 2.04
CA ASN A 51 -13.77 -11.05 3.15
C ASN A 51 -12.91 -9.81 2.85
N TYR A 52 -12.71 -9.46 1.58
CA TYR A 52 -12.10 -8.17 1.26
C TYR A 52 -12.98 -7.03 1.79
N GLY A 53 -12.41 -6.14 2.61
CA GLY A 53 -13.15 -5.02 3.21
C GLY A 53 -14.14 -5.41 4.31
N ASN A 54 -14.17 -6.66 4.77
CA ASN A 54 -15.03 -7.06 5.89
C ASN A 54 -14.57 -6.36 7.19
N GLU A 55 -15.51 -5.78 7.93
CA GLU A 55 -15.20 -4.94 9.11
C GLU A 55 -14.74 -5.78 10.32
N ASP A 56 -15.32 -6.97 10.50
CA ASP A 56 -15.05 -7.84 11.66
C ASP A 56 -13.89 -8.82 11.42
N ASN A 57 -13.69 -9.23 10.17
CA ASN A 57 -12.73 -10.26 9.77
C ASN A 57 -12.13 -9.98 8.38
N PRO A 58 -11.44 -8.84 8.20
CA PRO A 58 -10.90 -8.42 6.91
C PRO A 58 -9.86 -9.42 6.37
N SER A 59 -9.87 -9.62 5.05
CA SER A 59 -8.88 -10.47 4.38
C SER A 59 -7.45 -9.96 4.54
N ALA A 60 -6.47 -10.86 4.43
CA ALA A 60 -5.05 -10.47 4.45
C ALA A 60 -4.69 -9.48 3.33
N GLY A 61 -5.30 -9.63 2.14
CA GLY A 61 -5.14 -8.71 1.01
C GLY A 61 -5.67 -7.32 1.33
N TYR A 62 -6.83 -7.21 2.00
CA TYR A 62 -7.36 -5.91 2.43
C TYR A 62 -6.48 -5.22 3.46
N ILE A 63 -5.99 -5.96 4.47
CA ILE A 63 -5.09 -5.40 5.47
C ILE A 63 -3.78 -4.93 4.80
N ALA A 64 -3.22 -5.74 3.89
CA ALA A 64 -2.05 -5.35 3.12
C ALA A 64 -2.30 -4.10 2.27
N TRP A 65 -3.44 -4.01 1.58
CA TRP A 65 -3.85 -2.85 0.80
C TRP A 65 -3.83 -1.55 1.63
N LEU A 66 -4.38 -1.61 2.85
CA LEU A 66 -4.40 -0.47 3.77
C LEU A 66 -3.00 -0.10 4.30
N LEU A 67 -2.08 -1.05 4.46
CA LEU A 67 -0.70 -0.75 4.84
C LEU A 67 0.02 0.08 3.76
N TRP A 68 -0.33 -0.13 2.50
CA TRP A 68 0.22 0.64 1.38
C TRP A 68 -0.48 1.98 1.17
N GLY A 69 -1.46 2.32 2.01
CA GLY A 69 -2.17 3.60 1.99
C GLY A 69 -3.58 3.54 1.40
N GLY A 70 -4.10 2.36 1.10
CA GLY A 70 -5.47 2.22 0.61
C GLY A 70 -5.68 2.80 -0.78
N ASP A 71 -6.93 3.11 -1.10
CA ASP A 71 -7.30 3.67 -2.40
C ASP A 71 -6.76 5.10 -2.59
N GLU A 72 -6.65 5.87 -1.51
CA GLU A 72 -6.02 7.19 -1.48
C GLU A 72 -4.52 7.09 -1.76
N GLY A 73 -3.84 6.12 -1.14
CA GLY A 73 -2.42 5.83 -1.40
C GLY A 73 -2.18 5.40 -2.85
N ARG A 74 -3.10 4.62 -3.43
CA ARG A 74 -3.06 4.25 -4.84
C ARG A 74 -3.22 5.46 -5.75
N ALA A 75 -4.24 6.28 -5.52
CA ALA A 75 -4.49 7.49 -6.31
C ALA A 75 -3.28 8.44 -6.26
N TRP A 76 -2.76 8.68 -5.07
CA TRP A 76 -1.58 9.51 -4.85
C TRP A 76 -0.34 8.94 -5.55
N ALA A 77 -0.07 7.64 -5.45
CA ALA A 77 1.09 7.03 -6.11
C ALA A 77 1.01 7.13 -7.63
N LEU A 78 -0.19 6.99 -8.21
CA LEU A 78 -0.42 7.18 -9.64
C LEU A 78 -0.19 8.63 -10.08
N GLU A 79 -0.62 9.60 -9.30
CA GLU A 79 -0.36 11.02 -9.57
C GLU A 79 1.13 11.34 -9.47
N MET A 80 1.79 10.88 -8.40
CA MET A 80 3.21 11.09 -8.20
C MET A 80 4.05 10.43 -9.29
N LYS A 81 3.67 9.24 -9.77
CA LYS A 81 4.33 8.58 -10.91
C LYS A 81 4.33 9.45 -12.16
N LYS A 82 3.25 10.22 -12.42
CA LYS A 82 3.21 11.16 -13.56
C LYS A 82 4.19 12.31 -13.38
N LYS A 83 4.38 12.77 -12.15
CA LYS A 83 5.31 13.87 -11.82
C LYS A 83 6.77 13.44 -11.87
N VAL A 84 7.11 12.26 -11.33
CA VAL A 84 8.50 11.79 -11.26
C VAL A 84 8.96 11.03 -12.52
N GLY A 85 8.03 10.49 -13.31
CA GLY A 85 8.34 9.72 -14.50
C GLY A 85 9.31 8.56 -14.23
N ASN A 86 10.41 8.53 -14.98
CA ASN A 86 11.51 7.57 -14.83
C ASN A 86 12.74 8.16 -14.13
N ALA A 87 12.57 9.26 -13.38
CA ALA A 87 13.68 9.88 -12.66
C ALA A 87 14.44 8.84 -11.81
N PRO A 88 15.79 8.91 -11.79
CA PRO A 88 16.59 8.10 -10.88
C PRO A 88 16.32 8.52 -9.44
N ASP A 89 16.66 7.63 -8.50
CA ASP A 89 16.76 8.04 -7.10
C ASP A 89 17.95 9.01 -6.97
N ILE A 90 17.76 10.08 -6.19
CA ILE A 90 18.75 11.14 -5.95
C ILE A 90 19.32 10.97 -4.55
#